data_AF-V7BKC9-F1
#
_entry.id   AF-V7BKC9-F1
#
_cell.length_a   1.000
_cell.length_b   1.000
_cell.length_c   1.000
_cell.angle_alpha   90.00
_cell.angle_beta   90.00
_cell.angle_gamma   90.00
#
_symmetry.space_group_name_H-M   'P 1'
#
loop_
_entity.id
_entity.type
_entity.pdbx_description
1 polymer ?
#
loop_
_entity_poly.entity_id
_entity_poly.type
_entity_poly.pdbx_seq_one_letter_code
_entity_poly.pdbx_strand_id
1 'polypeptide(L)'
;MVNPIPYFARNIWGKWNIQGAVLVSLSMQIILIFAAPFRKRSRNTLLLSLLWFTYLVADVTANFCVGLISNKYGDKDTVSTIDDYLRAFWTPFLLLHLGGPDTITAFSLEDNELWRRHMLGLMVQVCLTGYVFLLTLPDNTLWIPTALVFMAGLIKFAERTRSLQLASLGNFRQSMVHDPDPGPNYAKLVDEFRSRLQAGLPAEIVTMPEISDEFTDTEPPNSAKLQPHIRRSDDIADLSDLKVMRGAYDYFNTFKGLIVDMIFSFEERSKSRTYLLGLTAVDALRVIEVELNLIYQSFYTKTTIIESWLGLSFRFVSISSVVAALVVFIYEQKTGCEPFDVKVTYILLYGAVALEVLSIFMFIFSDHSFALICTRTGMLAFKLATIFSWVLMLKRPKWTDHEVNKPEWFNNKSYKVLERFVLFRRWSETISGFNLMSYCLHKKKKWLD
;
A
#
# COMPACT_ATOMS: atom_id res chain seq x y z
N MET A 1 24.30 33.00 -33.66
CA MET A 1 24.13 32.61 -32.24
C MET A 1 24.43 31.13 -32.11
N VAL A 2 25.41 30.75 -31.30
CA VAL A 2 25.69 29.33 -31.02
C VAL A 2 24.58 28.82 -30.13
N ASN A 3 23.84 27.80 -30.59
CA ASN A 3 22.81 27.18 -29.76
C ASN A 3 23.49 26.61 -28.49
N PRO A 4 22.99 26.93 -27.29
CA PRO A 4 23.61 26.48 -26.05
C PRO A 4 23.45 24.96 -25.81
N ILE A 5 22.58 24.31 -26.59
CA ILE A 5 22.30 22.87 -26.50
C ILE A 5 23.21 22.10 -27.49
N PRO A 6 23.97 21.09 -27.02
CA PRO A 6 24.81 20.27 -27.89
C PRO A 6 24.02 19.61 -29.02
N TYR A 7 24.61 19.53 -30.22
CA TYR A 7 23.98 18.91 -31.40
C TYR A 7 23.53 17.46 -31.14
N PHE A 8 24.34 16.68 -30.41
CA PHE A 8 24.01 15.32 -30.01
C PHE A 8 22.73 15.25 -29.17
N ALA A 9 22.58 16.13 -28.18
CA ALA A 9 21.39 16.17 -27.33
C ALA A 9 20.15 16.54 -28.15
N ARG A 10 20.25 17.50 -29.08
CA ARG A 10 19.15 17.87 -29.97
C ARG A 10 18.76 16.75 -30.93
N ASN A 11 19.74 16.03 -31.47
CA ASN A 11 19.51 14.90 -32.37
C ASN A 11 18.86 13.71 -31.65
N ILE A 12 19.31 13.40 -30.43
CA ILE A 12 18.66 12.39 -29.59
C ILE A 12 17.24 12.82 -29.26
N TRP A 13 17.06 14.05 -28.77
CA TRP A 13 15.75 14.56 -28.40
C TRP A 13 14.79 14.53 -29.59
N GLY A 14 15.21 15.01 -30.77
CA GLY A 14 14.37 14.99 -31.98
C GLY A 14 13.92 13.59 -32.41
N LYS A 15 14.74 12.56 -32.19
CA LYS A 15 14.43 11.17 -32.57
C LYS A 15 13.66 10.39 -31.52
N TRP A 16 13.91 10.67 -30.23
CA TRP A 16 13.45 9.83 -29.12
C TRP A 16 12.45 10.52 -28.19
N ASN A 17 12.01 11.75 -28.46
CA ASN A 17 11.25 12.53 -27.49
C ASN A 17 10.04 11.76 -26.93
N ILE A 18 9.19 11.22 -27.80
CA ILE A 18 7.96 10.52 -27.38
C ILE A 18 8.29 9.07 -26.99
N GLN A 19 8.99 8.32 -27.86
CA GLN A 19 9.31 6.91 -27.63
C GLN A 19 10.10 6.69 -26.34
N GLY A 20 11.13 7.52 -26.13
CA GLY A 20 11.94 7.51 -24.93
C GLY A 20 11.13 7.86 -23.69
N ALA A 21 10.28 8.89 -23.74
CA ALA A 21 9.46 9.28 -22.59
C ALA A 21 8.45 8.18 -22.19
N VAL A 22 7.81 7.53 -23.16
CA VAL A 22 6.88 6.41 -22.91
C VAL A 22 7.60 5.20 -22.30
N LEU A 23 8.78 4.84 -22.83
CA LEU A 23 9.58 3.73 -22.29
C LEU A 23 10.14 4.03 -20.89
N VAL A 24 10.55 5.28 -20.62
CA VAL A 24 10.95 5.71 -19.28
C VAL A 24 9.78 5.61 -18.32
N SER A 25 8.58 6.03 -18.74
CA SER A 25 7.36 5.89 -17.93
C SER A 25 7.10 4.42 -17.54
N LEU A 26 7.16 3.49 -18.51
CA LEU A 26 7.02 2.05 -18.23
C LEU A 26 8.12 1.54 -17.29
N SER A 27 9.37 1.97 -17.51
CA SER A 27 10.51 1.56 -16.68
C SER A 27 10.34 1.98 -15.23
N MET A 28 9.84 3.20 -14.98
CA MET A 28 9.55 3.68 -13.62
C MET A 28 8.49 2.80 -12.95
N GLN A 29 7.43 2.39 -13.66
CA GLN A 29 6.41 1.48 -13.13
C GLN A 29 6.98 0.10 -12.75
N ILE A 30 7.87 -0.44 -13.60
CA ILE A 30 8.57 -1.70 -13.33
C ILE A 30 9.48 -1.57 -12.10
N ILE A 31 10.20 -0.45 -11.95
CA ILE A 31 11.02 -0.23 -10.75
C ILE A 31 10.13 -0.14 -9.52
N LEU A 32 9.02 0.60 -9.57
CA LEU A 32 8.10 0.76 -8.44
C LEU A 32 7.46 -0.57 -8.02
N ILE A 33 7.02 -1.42 -8.95
CA ILE A 33 6.39 -2.70 -8.58
C ILE A 33 7.36 -3.61 -7.81
N PHE A 34 8.63 -3.66 -8.20
CA PHE A 34 9.64 -4.51 -7.56
C PHE A 34 10.31 -3.87 -6.34
N ALA A 35 10.57 -2.56 -6.37
CA ALA A 35 11.30 -1.86 -5.31
C ALA A 35 10.41 -1.45 -4.13
N ALA A 36 9.12 -1.16 -4.35
CA ALA A 36 8.22 -0.71 -3.29
C ALA A 36 8.11 -1.67 -2.10
N PRO A 37 8.02 -3.01 -2.28
CA PRO A 37 8.03 -3.95 -1.16
C PRO A 37 9.28 -3.86 -0.26
N PHE A 38 10.42 -3.44 -0.80
CA PHE A 38 11.66 -3.30 -0.03
C PHE A 38 11.67 -2.09 0.89
N ARG A 39 10.74 -1.13 0.70
CA ARG A 39 10.60 0.05 1.56
C ARG A 39 10.50 -0.30 3.05
N LYS A 40 9.71 -1.32 3.38
CA LYS A 40 9.55 -1.80 4.77
C LYS A 40 10.58 -2.85 5.18
N ARG A 41 11.15 -3.58 4.20
CA ARG A 41 12.06 -4.71 4.42
C ARG A 41 13.54 -4.30 4.55
N SER A 42 13.88 -3.07 4.17
CA SER A 42 15.26 -2.60 4.13
C SER A 42 15.42 -1.28 4.88
N ARG A 43 16.54 -1.12 5.58
CA ARG A 43 16.97 0.14 6.19
C ARG A 43 17.86 0.97 5.26
N ASN A 44 18.14 0.48 4.04
CA ASN A 44 19.05 1.15 3.13
C ASN A 44 18.47 2.50 2.67
N THR A 45 19.09 3.60 3.12
CA THR A 45 18.68 4.97 2.81
C THR A 45 18.79 5.29 1.33
N LEU A 46 19.76 4.72 0.62
CA LEU A 46 19.91 4.89 -0.83
C LEU A 46 18.76 4.24 -1.59
N LEU A 47 18.35 3.03 -1.19
CA LEU A 47 17.19 2.35 -1.78
C LEU A 47 15.93 3.19 -1.56
N LEU A 48 15.74 3.72 -0.35
CA LEU A 48 14.57 4.52 -0.01
C LEU A 48 14.55 5.87 -0.75
N SER A 49 15.72 6.50 -0.92
CA SER A 49 15.88 7.73 -1.69
C SER A 49 15.64 7.50 -3.19
N LEU A 50 16.14 6.39 -3.75
CA LEU A 50 15.88 6.00 -5.13
C LEU A 50 14.39 5.74 -5.36
N LEU A 51 13.75 4.99 -4.46
CA LEU A 51 12.32 4.70 -4.54
C LEU A 51 11.49 5.99 -4.49
N TRP A 52 11.84 6.92 -3.61
CA TRP A 52 11.21 8.24 -3.52
C TRP A 52 11.35 9.02 -4.82
N PHE A 53 12.55 9.06 -5.40
CA PHE A 53 12.81 9.71 -6.67
C PHE A 53 12.00 9.09 -7.82
N THR A 54 12.04 7.76 -7.94
CA THR A 54 11.27 7.02 -8.96
C THR A 54 9.77 7.30 -8.81
N TYR A 55 9.24 7.31 -7.58
CA TYR A 55 7.84 7.60 -7.29
C TYR A 55 7.43 8.99 -7.81
N LEU A 56 8.23 10.02 -7.51
CA LEU A 56 7.95 11.38 -7.98
C LEU A 56 8.09 11.53 -9.50
N VAL A 57 9.12 10.92 -10.09
CA VAL A 57 9.41 11.06 -11.53
C VAL A 57 8.41 10.29 -12.39
N ALA A 58 7.85 9.18 -11.90
CA ALA A 58 6.90 8.35 -12.63
C ALA A 58 5.69 9.17 -13.13
N ASP A 59 5.03 9.89 -12.23
CA ASP A 59 3.84 10.68 -12.56
C ASP A 59 4.19 11.90 -13.44
N VAL A 60 5.31 12.56 -13.15
CA VAL A 60 5.78 13.72 -13.94
C VAL A 60 6.10 13.31 -15.38
N THR A 61 6.76 12.16 -15.57
CA THR A 61 7.12 11.65 -16.90
C THR A 61 5.87 11.31 -17.71
N ALA A 62 4.88 10.66 -17.10
CA ALA A 62 3.63 10.34 -17.79
C ALA A 62 2.87 11.59 -18.22
N ASN A 63 2.70 12.56 -17.31
CA ASN A 63 2.04 13.84 -17.61
C ASN A 63 2.77 14.64 -18.70
N PHE A 64 4.11 14.70 -18.62
CA PHE A 64 4.94 15.35 -19.62
C PHE A 64 4.76 14.70 -21.00
N CYS A 65 4.76 13.37 -21.05
CA CYS A 65 4.59 12.64 -22.30
C CYS A 65 3.19 12.83 -22.92
N VAL A 66 2.12 12.82 -22.12
CA VAL A 66 0.76 13.15 -22.60
C VAL A 66 0.72 14.57 -23.17
N GLY A 67 1.39 15.53 -22.50
CA GLY A 67 1.49 16.91 -22.99
C GLY A 67 2.21 17.02 -24.34
N LEU A 68 3.33 16.29 -24.52
CA LEU A 68 4.05 16.26 -25.80
C LEU A 68 3.21 15.69 -26.94
N ILE A 69 2.51 14.59 -26.67
CA ILE A 69 1.58 13.96 -27.61
C ILE A 69 0.46 14.96 -27.93
N SER A 70 -0.25 15.47 -26.93
CA SER A 70 -1.38 16.40 -27.13
C SER A 70 -1.00 17.65 -27.92
N ASN A 71 0.19 18.22 -27.68
CA ASN A 71 0.65 19.38 -28.43
C ASN A 71 0.91 19.04 -29.91
N LYS A 72 1.38 17.81 -30.20
CA LYS A 72 1.61 17.35 -31.57
C LYS A 72 0.31 17.25 -32.37
N TYR A 73 -0.79 16.78 -31.77
CA TYR A 73 -2.09 16.63 -32.46
C TYR A 73 -2.97 17.89 -32.41
N GLY A 74 -2.66 18.84 -31.52
CA GLY A 74 -3.39 20.11 -31.44
C GLY A 74 -3.05 21.08 -32.60
N ASP A 75 -1.97 20.83 -33.32
CA ASP A 75 -1.52 21.66 -34.44
C ASP A 75 -2.18 21.20 -35.76
N LYS A 76 -3.05 22.05 -36.32
CA LYS A 76 -4.00 21.71 -37.41
C LYS A 76 -3.35 21.35 -38.74
N ASP A 77 -2.04 21.55 -38.89
CA ASP A 77 -1.31 21.36 -40.15
C ASP A 77 -0.64 19.97 -40.29
N THR A 78 -0.82 19.07 -39.32
CA THR A 78 -0.24 17.71 -39.40
C THR A 78 -1.21 16.72 -40.05
N VAL A 79 -0.94 16.35 -41.31
CA VAL A 79 -1.55 15.17 -41.95
C VAL A 79 -1.22 13.94 -41.09
N SER A 80 -2.25 13.27 -40.56
CA SER A 80 -2.08 12.12 -39.68
C SER A 80 -1.49 10.93 -40.46
N THR A 81 -0.21 10.65 -40.23
CA THR A 81 0.45 9.45 -40.75
C THR A 81 0.04 8.23 -39.92
N ILE A 82 0.26 7.02 -40.46
CA ILE A 82 -0.01 5.77 -39.72
C ILE A 82 0.80 5.72 -38.40
N ASP A 83 2.01 6.29 -38.39
CA ASP A 83 2.84 6.42 -37.18
C ASP A 83 2.21 7.33 -36.12
N ASP A 84 1.42 8.32 -36.54
CA ASP A 84 0.68 9.20 -35.64
C ASP A 84 -0.47 8.47 -34.96
N TYR A 85 -1.09 7.47 -35.59
CA TYR A 85 -2.07 6.62 -34.91
C TYR A 85 -1.44 5.76 -33.81
N LEU A 86 -0.21 5.28 -34.04
CA LEU A 86 0.50 4.48 -33.04
C LEU A 86 0.92 5.30 -31.82
N ARG A 87 1.33 6.54 -32.03
CA ARG A 87 1.67 7.47 -30.94
C ARG A 87 0.44 7.91 -30.16
N ALA A 88 -0.70 8.10 -30.82
CA ALA A 88 -1.96 8.34 -30.15
C ALA A 88 -2.39 7.13 -29.29
N PHE A 89 -2.15 5.91 -29.79
CA PHE A 89 -2.36 4.66 -29.05
C PHE A 89 -1.50 4.54 -27.78
N TRP A 90 -0.36 5.22 -27.70
CA TRP A 90 0.45 5.24 -26.47
C TRP A 90 -0.14 6.10 -25.35
N THR A 91 -1.02 7.06 -25.67
CA THR A 91 -1.60 7.99 -24.68
C THR A 91 -2.39 7.26 -23.59
N PRO A 92 -3.29 6.30 -23.92
CA PRO A 92 -3.91 5.44 -22.92
C PRO A 92 -2.96 4.65 -22.02
N PHE A 93 -1.77 4.24 -22.50
CA PHE A 93 -0.77 3.59 -21.63
C PHE A 93 -0.20 4.54 -20.60
N LEU A 94 -0.03 5.82 -20.95
CA LEU A 94 0.40 6.83 -19.97
C LEU A 94 -0.67 7.03 -18.88
N LEU A 95 -1.95 6.98 -19.26
CA LEU A 95 -3.05 6.96 -18.30
C LEU A 95 -3.02 5.70 -17.41
N LEU A 96 -2.75 4.53 -18.00
CA LEU A 96 -2.54 3.28 -17.26
C LEU A 96 -1.37 3.38 -16.26
N HIS A 97 -0.25 3.98 -16.68
CA HIS A 97 0.93 4.21 -15.82
C HIS A 97 0.62 5.20 -14.69
N LEU A 98 -0.16 6.25 -14.94
CA LEU A 98 -0.64 7.18 -13.91
C LEU A 98 -1.54 6.50 -12.87
N GLY A 99 -2.20 5.39 -13.24
CA GLY A 99 -2.87 4.50 -12.29
C GLY A 99 -1.92 3.88 -11.26
N GLY A 100 -0.61 3.85 -11.51
CA GLY A 100 0.42 3.36 -10.60
C GLY A 100 0.33 1.85 -10.29
N PRO A 101 1.38 1.26 -9.70
CA PRO A 101 1.37 -0.15 -9.33
C PRO A 101 0.62 -0.35 -8.02
N ASP A 102 0.14 -1.57 -7.77
CA ASP A 102 -0.69 -1.86 -6.61
C ASP A 102 0.14 -1.90 -5.30
N THR A 103 1.46 -2.01 -5.40
CA THR A 103 2.42 -2.09 -4.30
C THR A 103 2.72 -0.76 -3.61
N ILE A 104 2.43 0.36 -4.27
CA ILE A 104 2.61 1.70 -3.71
C ILE A 104 1.59 2.68 -4.29
N THR A 105 0.74 3.23 -3.43
CA THR A 105 -0.23 4.28 -3.77
C THR A 105 0.21 5.64 -3.28
N ALA A 106 0.83 5.66 -2.09
CA ALA A 106 1.32 6.84 -1.41
C ALA A 106 2.73 6.59 -0.88
N PHE A 107 3.58 7.60 -0.95
CA PHE A 107 4.90 7.55 -0.31
C PHE A 107 4.82 8.01 1.15
N SER A 108 3.99 9.01 1.46
CA SER A 108 3.75 9.44 2.84
C SER A 108 2.24 9.52 3.16
N LEU A 109 1.86 9.67 4.43
CA LEU A 109 0.43 9.79 4.77
C LEU A 109 -0.16 11.09 4.23
N GLU A 110 0.65 12.13 4.10
CA GLU A 110 0.28 13.42 3.52
C GLU A 110 -0.17 13.28 2.05
N ASP A 111 0.40 12.33 1.30
CA ASP A 111 -0.03 12.06 -0.08
C ASP A 111 -1.49 11.59 -0.14
N ASN A 112 -1.94 10.82 0.87
CA ASN A 112 -3.34 10.38 0.98
C ASN A 112 -4.29 11.55 1.19
N GLU A 113 -3.91 12.53 2.02
CA GLU A 113 -4.72 13.74 2.26
C GLU A 113 -4.88 14.60 1.00
N LEU A 114 -3.89 14.55 0.10
CA LEU A 114 -3.92 15.25 -1.18
C LEU A 114 -4.70 14.51 -2.27
N TRP A 115 -5.53 13.50 -1.95
CA TRP A 115 -6.29 12.73 -2.93
C TRP A 115 -7.15 13.59 -3.86
N ARG A 116 -7.71 14.71 -3.38
CA ARG A 116 -8.50 15.65 -4.21
C ARG A 116 -7.65 16.32 -5.29
N ARG A 117 -6.39 16.66 -4.97
CA ARG A 117 -5.46 17.24 -5.93
C ARG A 117 -5.07 16.21 -6.99
N HIS A 118 -4.81 14.97 -6.57
CA HIS A 118 -4.55 13.86 -7.48
C HIS A 118 -5.75 13.63 -8.41
N MET A 119 -6.97 13.58 -7.86
CA MET A 119 -8.20 13.43 -8.63
C MET A 119 -8.35 14.52 -9.71
N LEU A 120 -8.13 15.79 -9.38
CA LEU A 120 -8.19 16.89 -10.35
C LEU A 120 -7.13 16.75 -11.45
N GLY A 121 -5.87 16.50 -11.06
CA GLY A 121 -4.78 16.32 -12.02
C GLY A 121 -5.07 15.18 -12.99
N LEU A 122 -5.66 14.10 -12.49
CA LEU A 122 -5.97 12.94 -13.30
C LEU A 122 -7.23 13.12 -14.16
N MET A 123 -8.23 13.89 -13.73
CA MET A 123 -9.34 14.32 -14.61
C MET A 123 -8.81 15.08 -15.83
N VAL A 124 -7.85 15.97 -15.66
CA VAL A 124 -7.19 16.67 -16.78
C VAL A 124 -6.51 15.67 -17.71
N GLN A 125 -5.82 14.65 -17.19
CA GLN A 125 -5.16 13.63 -18.00
C GLN A 125 -6.15 12.73 -18.76
N VAL A 126 -7.28 12.37 -18.15
CA VAL A 126 -8.36 11.65 -18.84
C VAL A 126 -8.92 12.49 -19.98
N CYS A 127 -9.16 13.79 -19.75
CA CYS A 127 -9.63 14.71 -20.78
C CYS A 127 -8.62 14.86 -21.94
N LEU A 128 -7.32 15.02 -21.64
CA LEU A 128 -6.28 15.11 -22.66
C LEU A 128 -6.14 13.82 -23.46
N THR A 129 -6.17 12.67 -22.79
CA THR A 129 -6.11 11.36 -23.44
C THR A 129 -7.34 11.13 -24.32
N GLY A 130 -8.53 11.48 -23.82
CA GLY A 130 -9.78 11.41 -24.58
C GLY A 130 -9.78 12.38 -25.77
N TYR A 131 -9.24 13.58 -25.61
CA TYR A 131 -9.09 14.56 -26.69
C TYR A 131 -8.21 14.02 -27.82
N VAL A 132 -7.02 13.50 -27.50
CA VAL A 132 -6.13 12.86 -28.49
C VAL A 132 -6.83 11.67 -29.16
N PHE A 133 -7.55 10.85 -28.40
CA PHE A 133 -8.29 9.73 -28.95
C PHE A 133 -9.36 10.18 -29.95
N LEU A 134 -10.19 11.17 -29.59
CA LEU A 134 -11.25 11.70 -30.45
C LEU A 134 -10.72 12.33 -31.74
N LEU A 135 -9.58 13.03 -31.69
CA LEU A 135 -8.94 13.60 -32.88
C LEU A 135 -8.51 12.53 -33.89
N THR A 136 -8.10 11.35 -33.41
CA THR A 136 -7.66 10.26 -34.29
C THR A 136 -8.79 9.34 -34.74
N LEU A 137 -9.96 9.37 -34.09
CA LEU A 137 -11.04 8.40 -34.29
C LEU A 137 -11.55 8.23 -35.73
N PRO A 138 -11.70 9.28 -36.56
CA PRO A 138 -12.26 9.15 -37.91
C PRO A 138 -11.43 8.26 -38.86
N ASP A 139 -10.10 8.28 -38.71
CA ASP A 139 -9.16 7.68 -39.67
C ASP A 139 -8.27 6.57 -39.07
N ASN A 140 -8.40 6.32 -37.75
CA ASN A 140 -7.51 5.44 -37.01
C ASN A 140 -7.95 3.95 -37.04
N THR A 141 -7.12 3.10 -37.63
CA THR A 141 -7.32 1.64 -37.65
C THR A 141 -7.19 0.98 -36.27
N LEU A 142 -6.46 1.61 -35.34
CA LEU A 142 -6.18 1.11 -33.99
C LEU A 142 -7.19 1.61 -32.94
N TRP A 143 -8.38 2.06 -33.33
CA TRP A 143 -9.35 2.61 -32.38
C TRP A 143 -9.82 1.58 -31.33
N ILE A 144 -9.99 0.31 -31.72
CA ILE A 144 -10.41 -0.78 -30.82
C ILE A 144 -9.38 -1.01 -29.69
N PRO A 145 -8.10 -1.32 -29.98
CA PRO A 145 -7.12 -1.52 -28.91
C PRO A 145 -6.92 -0.24 -28.10
N THR A 146 -7.01 0.94 -28.71
CA THR A 146 -6.91 2.23 -28.00
C THR A 146 -8.04 2.38 -26.98
N ALA A 147 -9.29 2.11 -27.35
CA ALA A 147 -10.44 2.16 -26.44
C ALA A 147 -10.29 1.15 -25.28
N LEU A 148 -9.82 -0.07 -25.57
CA LEU A 148 -9.59 -1.09 -24.56
C LEU A 148 -8.52 -0.66 -23.53
N VAL A 149 -7.38 -0.15 -23.98
CA VAL A 149 -6.33 0.34 -23.05
C VAL A 149 -6.81 1.58 -22.30
N PHE A 150 -7.60 2.45 -22.94
CA PHE A 150 -8.19 3.63 -22.29
C PHE A 150 -9.12 3.23 -21.14
N MET A 151 -9.97 2.23 -21.36
CA MET A 151 -10.84 1.67 -20.32
C MET A 151 -10.04 1.06 -19.15
N ALA A 152 -8.98 0.31 -19.44
CA ALA A 152 -8.09 -0.22 -18.40
C ALA A 152 -7.40 0.90 -17.61
N GLY A 153 -6.93 1.95 -18.32
CA GLY A 153 -6.33 3.14 -17.72
C GLY A 153 -7.28 3.87 -16.78
N LEU A 154 -8.54 4.08 -17.19
CA LEU A 154 -9.60 4.66 -16.37
C LEU A 154 -9.84 3.85 -15.08
N ILE A 155 -9.89 2.53 -15.18
CA ILE A 155 -10.08 1.63 -14.02
C ILE A 155 -8.91 1.77 -13.05
N LYS A 156 -7.67 1.58 -13.50
CA LYS A 156 -6.46 1.69 -12.65
C LYS A 156 -6.34 3.05 -12.00
N PHE A 157 -6.70 4.10 -12.73
CA PHE A 157 -6.76 5.45 -12.22
C PHE A 157 -7.82 5.62 -11.10
N ALA A 158 -9.04 5.14 -11.32
CA ALA A 158 -10.11 5.20 -10.34
C ALA A 158 -9.73 4.43 -9.06
N GLU A 159 -9.11 3.26 -9.20
CA GLU A 159 -8.56 2.48 -8.09
C GLU A 159 -7.52 3.28 -7.29
N ARG A 160 -6.54 3.91 -7.94
CA ARG A 160 -5.55 4.74 -7.24
C ARG A 160 -6.22 5.87 -6.46
N THR A 161 -7.13 6.61 -7.09
CA THR A 161 -7.80 7.75 -6.45
C THR A 161 -8.65 7.33 -5.25
N ARG A 162 -9.43 6.25 -5.41
CA ARG A 162 -10.21 5.71 -4.31
C ARG A 162 -9.32 5.17 -3.19
N SER A 163 -8.14 4.63 -3.50
CA SER A 163 -7.23 4.09 -2.48
C SER A 163 -6.69 5.22 -1.60
N LEU A 164 -6.26 6.32 -2.22
CA LEU A 164 -5.83 7.53 -1.53
C LEU A 164 -6.97 8.13 -0.70
N GLN A 165 -8.18 8.18 -1.26
CA GLN A 165 -9.36 8.68 -0.55
C GLN A 165 -9.69 7.84 0.69
N LEU A 166 -9.73 6.50 0.57
CA LEU A 166 -10.03 5.61 1.69
C LEU A 166 -8.91 5.61 2.75
N ALA A 167 -7.67 5.80 2.32
CA ALA A 167 -6.49 5.86 3.18
C ALA A 167 -6.27 7.25 3.81
N SER A 168 -7.04 8.28 3.46
CA SER A 168 -6.96 9.58 4.12
C SER A 168 -7.54 9.46 5.53
N LEU A 169 -6.87 10.03 6.53
CA LEU A 169 -7.17 9.83 7.95
C LEU A 169 -8.63 10.19 8.28
N GLY A 170 -9.13 11.29 7.71
CA GLY A 170 -10.52 11.72 7.91
C GLY A 170 -11.55 10.71 7.37
N ASN A 171 -11.37 10.20 6.15
CA ASN A 171 -12.28 9.23 5.56
C ASN A 171 -12.13 7.85 6.19
N PHE A 172 -10.89 7.45 6.51
CA PHE A 172 -10.60 6.23 7.24
C PHE A 172 -11.30 6.22 8.60
N ARG A 173 -11.23 7.33 9.35
CA ARG A 173 -11.98 7.52 10.61
C ARG A 173 -13.47 7.38 10.40
N GLN A 174 -14.04 8.09 9.43
CA GLN A 174 -15.48 8.02 9.13
C GLN A 174 -15.93 6.60 8.79
N SER A 175 -15.10 5.80 8.12
CA SER A 175 -15.41 4.41 7.80
C SER A 175 -15.47 3.48 9.01
N MET A 176 -14.95 3.91 10.16
CA MET A 176 -14.91 3.14 11.41
C MET A 176 -15.87 3.65 12.49
N VAL A 177 -16.53 4.80 12.27
CA VAL A 177 -17.55 5.30 13.19
C VAL A 177 -18.79 4.43 13.03
N HIS A 178 -18.99 3.53 13.99
CA HIS A 178 -20.24 2.82 14.20
C HIS A 178 -21.19 3.66 15.06
N ASP A 179 -22.45 3.24 15.14
CA ASP A 179 -23.40 3.85 16.09
C ASP A 179 -22.77 3.90 17.47
N PRO A 180 -22.88 5.02 18.20
CA PRO A 180 -22.26 5.15 19.51
C PRO A 180 -22.77 4.02 20.40
N ASP A 181 -21.87 3.11 20.78
CA ASP A 181 -22.11 2.13 21.83
C ASP A 181 -21.59 2.75 23.13
N PRO A 182 -22.46 3.35 23.95
CA PRO A 182 -22.03 3.98 25.18
C PRO A 182 -21.68 2.93 26.26
N GLY A 183 -21.72 1.64 25.91
CA GLY A 183 -21.49 0.52 26.78
C GLY A 183 -22.74 0.15 27.59
N PRO A 184 -22.78 -1.07 28.13
CA PRO A 184 -23.96 -1.61 28.82
C PRO A 184 -24.35 -0.79 30.07
N ASN A 185 -23.36 -0.13 30.70
CA ASN A 185 -23.58 0.62 31.93
C ASN A 185 -24.12 2.03 31.68
N TYR A 186 -23.76 2.69 30.57
CA TYR A 186 -24.23 4.05 30.33
C TYR A 186 -25.72 4.10 30.06
N ALA A 187 -26.25 3.19 29.23
CA ALA A 187 -27.69 3.12 28.97
C ALA A 187 -28.47 2.95 30.29
N LYS A 188 -28.03 2.01 31.13
CA LYS A 188 -28.60 1.78 32.47
C LYS A 188 -28.47 3.00 33.39
N LEU A 189 -27.33 3.68 33.38
CA LEU A 189 -27.11 4.90 34.18
C LEU A 189 -28.01 6.05 33.72
N VAL A 190 -28.17 6.23 32.41
CA VAL A 190 -29.05 7.25 31.84
C VAL A 190 -30.51 6.94 32.16
N ASP A 191 -30.93 5.69 32.08
CA ASP A 191 -32.29 5.28 32.42
C ASP A 191 -32.58 5.48 33.92
N GLU A 192 -31.64 5.09 34.80
CA GLU A 192 -31.73 5.35 36.25
C GLU A 192 -31.77 6.86 36.55
N PHE A 193 -30.92 7.65 35.90
CA PHE A 193 -30.88 9.10 36.05
C PHE A 193 -32.20 9.76 35.61
N ARG A 194 -32.75 9.34 34.47
CA ARG A 194 -34.06 9.79 33.97
C ARG A 194 -35.19 9.40 34.91
N SER A 195 -35.18 8.18 35.45
CA SER A 195 -36.17 7.71 36.42
C SER A 195 -36.18 8.56 37.69
N ARG A 196 -34.99 8.90 38.22
CA ARG A 196 -34.87 9.76 39.41
C ARG A 196 -35.38 11.18 39.19
N LEU A 197 -35.08 11.78 38.03
CA LEU A 197 -35.62 13.10 37.66
C LEU A 197 -37.16 13.09 37.56
N GLN A 198 -37.73 12.06 36.93
CA GLN A 198 -39.20 11.92 36.80
C GLN A 198 -39.88 11.73 38.16
N ALA A 199 -39.21 11.07 39.11
CA ALA A 199 -39.68 10.92 40.48
C ALA A 199 -39.50 12.19 41.34
N GLY A 200 -38.95 13.28 40.79
CA GLY A 200 -38.68 14.52 41.53
C GLY A 200 -37.52 14.42 42.53
N LEU A 201 -36.64 13.42 42.38
CA LEU A 201 -35.49 13.21 43.26
C LEU A 201 -34.29 14.05 42.79
N PRO A 202 -33.48 14.61 43.70
CA PRO A 202 -32.24 15.27 43.33
C PRO A 202 -31.27 14.24 42.76
N ALA A 203 -30.87 14.42 41.51
CA ALA A 203 -29.89 13.58 40.83
C ALA A 203 -28.84 14.47 40.16
N GLU A 204 -27.56 14.15 40.37
CA GLU A 204 -26.42 14.85 39.79
C GLU A 204 -25.48 13.83 39.15
N ILE A 205 -25.01 14.13 37.94
CA ILE A 205 -24.00 13.30 37.27
C ILE A 205 -22.64 13.78 37.75
N VAL A 206 -21.99 12.95 38.57
CA VAL A 206 -20.62 13.21 39.03
C VAL A 206 -19.65 12.46 38.13
N THR A 207 -18.82 13.20 37.38
CA THR A 207 -17.72 12.61 36.63
C THR A 207 -16.60 12.27 37.60
N MET A 208 -16.38 10.99 37.85
CA MET A 208 -15.24 10.55 38.65
C MET A 208 -13.97 10.61 37.78
N PRO A 209 -12.84 11.10 38.31
CA PRO A 209 -11.58 11.01 37.61
C PRO A 209 -11.27 9.56 37.27
N GLU A 210 -10.69 9.34 36.09
CA GLU A 210 -10.23 8.02 35.68
C GLU A 210 -9.31 7.46 36.76
N ILE A 211 -9.66 6.32 37.34
CA ILE A 211 -8.73 5.56 38.17
C ILE A 211 -7.70 5.03 37.16
N SER A 212 -6.68 5.85 36.87
CA SER A 212 -5.44 5.31 36.35
C SER A 212 -5.07 4.17 37.28
N ASP A 213 -4.65 3.03 36.73
CA ASP A 213 -4.06 1.92 37.47
C ASP A 213 -2.79 2.42 38.21
N GLU A 214 -2.92 3.33 39.17
CA GLU A 214 -1.98 3.56 40.25
C GLU A 214 -2.04 2.29 41.09
N PHE A 215 -1.19 1.33 40.71
CA PHE A 215 -0.50 0.42 41.62
C PHE A 215 -1.32 0.06 42.87
N THR A 216 -2.40 -0.67 42.67
CA THR A 216 -2.89 -1.59 43.69
C THR A 216 -2.82 -2.98 43.11
N ASP A 217 -1.74 -3.69 43.45
CA ASP A 217 -1.61 -5.14 43.35
C ASP A 217 -2.61 -5.86 44.29
N THR A 218 -3.83 -5.34 44.41
CA THR A 218 -4.88 -5.94 45.21
C THR A 218 -5.87 -6.55 44.25
N GLU A 219 -5.68 -7.85 44.01
CA GLU A 219 -6.60 -8.70 43.25
C GLU A 219 -8.07 -8.43 43.63
N PRO A 220 -9.01 -8.48 42.67
CA PRO A 220 -10.42 -8.44 42.98
C PRO A 220 -10.78 -9.65 43.88
N PRO A 221 -11.64 -9.50 44.91
CA PRO A 221 -11.82 -10.52 45.95
C PRO A 221 -12.41 -11.85 45.48
N ASN A 222 -12.74 -12.02 44.20
CA ASN A 222 -13.41 -13.20 43.66
C ASN A 222 -12.98 -13.60 42.23
N SER A 223 -11.78 -13.25 41.78
CA SER A 223 -11.17 -13.96 40.64
C SER A 223 -10.37 -15.13 41.18
N ALA A 224 -11.02 -16.28 41.35
CA ALA A 224 -10.32 -17.52 41.63
C ALA A 224 -9.23 -17.76 40.57
N LYS A 225 -7.96 -17.60 40.99
CA LYS A 225 -6.74 -18.14 40.38
C LYS A 225 -6.70 -18.07 38.85
N LEU A 226 -6.31 -16.90 38.33
CA LEU A 226 -5.45 -16.89 37.15
C LEU A 226 -4.33 -15.89 37.38
N GLN A 227 -3.40 -16.26 38.28
CA GLN A 227 -2.07 -15.66 38.24
C GLN A 227 -1.57 -15.78 36.80
N PRO A 228 -1.01 -14.71 36.20
CA PRO A 228 -0.23 -14.85 35.00
C PRO A 228 1.03 -15.61 35.43
N HIS A 229 0.94 -16.93 35.45
CA HIS A 229 2.13 -17.75 35.41
C HIS A 229 2.88 -17.29 34.17
N ILE A 230 3.98 -16.57 34.37
CA ILE A 230 5.06 -16.49 33.40
C ILE A 230 5.55 -17.93 33.26
N ARG A 231 4.85 -18.72 32.46
CA ARG A 231 5.22 -20.09 32.15
C ARG A 231 6.53 -19.98 31.37
N ARG A 232 7.53 -20.71 31.84
CA ARG A 232 8.86 -20.82 31.23
C ARG A 232 8.69 -21.08 29.73
N SER A 233 9.54 -20.45 28.91
CA SER A 233 9.50 -20.49 27.44
C SER A 233 9.42 -21.89 26.82
N ASP A 234 9.76 -22.92 27.58
CA ASP A 234 9.99 -24.26 27.09
C ASP A 234 8.71 -25.13 27.07
N ASP A 235 7.61 -24.66 27.70
CA ASP A 235 6.35 -25.42 27.83
C ASP A 235 5.21 -24.93 26.91
N ILE A 236 5.44 -23.89 26.09
CA ILE A 236 4.42 -23.35 25.17
C ILE A 236 4.68 -23.91 23.77
N ALA A 237 3.77 -24.75 23.29
CA ALA A 237 3.77 -25.14 21.88
C ALA A 237 3.74 -23.89 21.00
N ASP A 238 4.76 -23.75 20.13
CA ASP A 238 4.91 -22.65 19.18
C ASP A 238 3.58 -22.33 18.48
N LEU A 239 3.19 -21.06 18.51
CA LEU A 239 1.91 -20.63 17.97
C LEU A 239 1.89 -20.91 16.46
N SER A 240 0.88 -21.67 16.01
CA SER A 240 0.72 -21.96 14.59
C SER A 240 0.57 -20.67 13.78
N ASP A 241 1.16 -20.61 12.58
CA ASP A 241 1.14 -19.38 11.77
C ASP A 241 -0.27 -18.90 11.44
N LEU A 242 -1.23 -19.83 11.36
CA LEU A 242 -2.63 -19.53 11.16
C LEU A 242 -3.25 -18.81 12.37
N LYS A 243 -2.87 -19.21 13.59
CA LYS A 243 -3.31 -18.52 14.83
C LYS A 243 -2.65 -17.15 14.96
N VAL A 244 -1.37 -17.02 14.60
CA VAL A 244 -0.68 -15.72 14.52
C VAL A 244 -1.41 -14.79 13.55
N MET A 245 -1.72 -15.29 12.35
CA MET A 245 -2.41 -14.50 11.33
C MET A 245 -3.81 -14.07 11.77
N ARG A 246 -4.58 -14.98 12.38
CA ARG A 246 -5.91 -14.67 12.92
C ARG A 246 -5.84 -13.62 14.03
N GLY A 247 -4.98 -13.85 15.03
CA GLY A 247 -4.80 -12.91 16.13
C GLY A 247 -4.36 -11.54 15.62
N ALA A 248 -3.39 -11.49 14.70
CA ALA A 248 -2.95 -10.22 14.10
C ALA A 248 -4.05 -9.50 13.30
N TYR A 249 -4.93 -10.23 12.62
CA TYR A 249 -6.07 -9.63 11.91
C TYR A 249 -7.14 -9.08 12.86
N ASP A 250 -7.43 -9.80 13.94
CA ASP A 250 -8.36 -9.34 14.98
C ASP A 250 -7.81 -8.06 15.62
N TYR A 251 -6.53 -8.05 16.00
CA TYR A 251 -5.87 -6.87 16.57
C TYR A 251 -5.69 -5.75 15.57
N PHE A 252 -5.43 -6.03 14.30
CA PHE A 252 -5.45 -5.01 13.26
C PHE A 252 -6.79 -4.28 13.22
N ASN A 253 -7.92 -5.00 13.30
CA ASN A 253 -9.24 -4.39 13.29
C ASN A 253 -9.53 -3.54 14.53
N THR A 254 -8.98 -3.92 15.69
CA THR A 254 -9.04 -3.10 16.91
C THR A 254 -8.09 -1.90 16.81
N PHE A 255 -6.79 -2.12 16.63
CA PHE A 255 -5.76 -1.09 16.76
C PHE A 255 -5.68 -0.10 15.60
N LYS A 256 -6.22 -0.40 14.41
CA LYS A 256 -6.28 0.58 13.31
C LYS A 256 -7.02 1.87 13.69
N GLY A 257 -7.93 1.82 14.67
CA GLY A 257 -8.59 3.00 15.21
C GLY A 257 -7.63 4.00 15.88
N LEU A 258 -6.54 3.51 16.48
CA LEU A 258 -5.55 4.37 17.16
C LEU A 258 -4.88 5.35 16.20
N ILE A 259 -4.72 4.96 14.94
CA ILE A 259 -4.06 5.78 13.90
C ILE A 259 -4.86 7.05 13.59
N VAL A 260 -6.17 7.03 13.87
CA VAL A 260 -7.09 8.16 13.65
C VAL A 260 -7.66 8.70 14.96
N ASP A 261 -6.89 8.56 16.04
CA ASP A 261 -7.20 9.09 17.37
C ASP A 261 -8.53 8.57 17.95
N MET A 262 -8.91 7.33 17.64
CA MET A 262 -10.00 6.66 18.35
C MET A 262 -9.52 6.11 19.68
N ILE A 263 -10.36 6.23 20.70
CA ILE A 263 -10.08 5.75 22.06
C ILE A 263 -10.60 4.32 22.19
N PHE A 264 -9.79 3.43 22.77
CA PHE A 264 -10.19 2.05 23.08
C PHE A 264 -11.17 1.97 24.24
N SER A 265 -12.06 0.99 24.19
CA SER A 265 -12.79 0.57 25.38
C SER A 265 -11.86 -0.12 26.40
N PHE A 266 -12.23 -0.06 27.68
CA PHE A 266 -11.52 -0.78 28.74
C PHE A 266 -11.46 -2.30 28.46
N GLU A 267 -12.49 -2.86 27.83
CA GLU A 267 -12.56 -4.28 27.49
C GLU A 267 -11.54 -4.66 26.42
N GLU A 268 -11.41 -3.86 25.34
CA GLU A 268 -10.42 -4.09 24.28
C GLU A 268 -8.97 -3.98 24.82
N ARG A 269 -8.73 -2.98 25.68
CA ARG A 269 -7.43 -2.82 26.34
C ARG A 269 -7.09 -4.00 27.25
N SER A 270 -8.04 -4.48 28.04
CA SER A 270 -7.83 -5.61 28.95
C SER A 270 -7.60 -6.93 28.18
N LYS A 271 -8.40 -7.18 27.12
CA LYS A 271 -8.26 -8.35 26.26
C LYS A 271 -6.89 -8.39 25.55
N SER A 272 -6.49 -7.27 24.95
CA SER A 272 -5.19 -7.18 24.25
C SER A 272 -4.00 -7.38 25.18
N ARG A 273 -4.02 -6.78 26.38
CA ARG A 273 -2.97 -6.97 27.40
C ARG A 273 -2.88 -8.43 27.83
N THR A 274 -4.02 -9.05 28.15
CA THR A 274 -4.07 -10.45 28.58
C THR A 274 -3.55 -11.39 27.50
N TYR A 275 -3.92 -11.16 26.24
CA TYR A 275 -3.45 -11.94 25.11
C TYR A 275 -1.93 -11.80 24.91
N LEU A 276 -1.41 -10.57 24.83
CA LEU A 276 0.02 -10.35 24.58
C LEU A 276 0.90 -10.85 25.73
N LEU A 277 0.46 -10.70 26.98
CA LEU A 277 1.17 -11.24 28.16
C LEU A 277 1.14 -12.78 28.21
N GLY A 278 0.17 -13.41 27.55
CA GLY A 278 0.09 -14.87 27.43
C GLY A 278 0.99 -15.46 26.33
N LEU A 279 1.62 -14.63 25.49
CA LEU A 279 2.47 -15.07 24.39
C LEU A 279 3.96 -15.07 24.77
N THR A 280 4.75 -15.90 24.06
CA THR A 280 6.20 -15.77 24.06
C THR A 280 6.62 -14.46 23.40
N ALA A 281 7.79 -13.92 23.73
CA ALA A 281 8.30 -12.69 23.11
C ALA A 281 8.41 -12.80 21.57
N VAL A 282 8.76 -13.98 21.06
CA VAL A 282 8.85 -14.23 19.61
C VAL A 282 7.47 -14.27 18.97
N ASP A 283 6.48 -14.90 19.61
CA ASP A 283 5.11 -14.95 19.09
C ASP A 283 4.40 -13.60 19.16
N ALA A 284 4.62 -12.84 20.23
CA ALA A 284 4.15 -11.45 20.33
C ALA A 284 4.74 -10.59 19.20
N LEU A 285 6.05 -10.70 18.95
CA LEU A 285 6.70 -10.03 17.82
C LEU A 285 6.08 -10.45 16.48
N ARG A 286 5.84 -11.74 16.26
CA ARG A 286 5.22 -12.25 15.02
C ARG A 286 3.81 -11.68 14.79
N VAL A 287 3.00 -11.58 15.84
CA VAL A 287 1.66 -10.98 15.76
C VAL A 287 1.77 -9.49 15.39
N ILE A 288 2.61 -8.73 16.09
CA ILE A 288 2.81 -7.29 15.85
C ILE A 288 3.36 -7.04 14.45
N GLU A 289 4.32 -7.84 13.97
CA GLU A 289 4.87 -7.69 12.61
C GLU A 289 3.80 -7.83 11.53
N VAL A 290 2.86 -8.77 11.71
CA VAL A 290 1.74 -8.99 10.77
C VAL A 290 0.73 -7.84 10.89
N GLU A 291 0.37 -7.45 12.11
CA GLU A 291 -0.55 -6.34 12.37
C GLU A 291 -0.07 -5.04 11.72
N LEU A 292 1.18 -4.64 12.00
CA LEU A 292 1.79 -3.46 11.38
C LEU A 292 1.83 -3.57 9.86
N ASN A 293 2.05 -4.79 9.33
CA ASN A 293 2.06 -5.00 7.90
C ASN A 293 0.66 -4.80 7.27
N LEU A 294 -0.41 -5.22 7.95
CA LEU A 294 -1.80 -4.98 7.53
C LEU A 294 -2.11 -3.47 7.55
N ILE A 295 -1.72 -2.77 8.61
CA ILE A 295 -1.80 -1.31 8.71
C ILE A 295 -1.09 -0.65 7.53
N TYR A 296 0.16 -1.03 7.27
CA TYR A 296 0.93 -0.50 6.15
C TYR A 296 0.20 -0.71 4.81
N GLN A 297 -0.38 -1.90 4.60
CA GLN A 297 -1.12 -2.21 3.37
C GLN A 297 -2.39 -1.35 3.24
N SER A 298 -3.06 -1.02 4.32
CA SER A 298 -4.24 -0.13 4.29
C SER A 298 -3.92 1.29 3.87
N PHE A 299 -2.77 1.84 4.29
CA PHE A 299 -2.44 3.24 4.05
C PHE A 299 -1.56 3.52 2.84
N TYR A 300 -0.72 2.56 2.42
CA TYR A 300 0.30 2.79 1.39
C TYR A 300 0.13 1.96 0.13
N THR A 301 -0.90 1.11 0.03
CA THR A 301 -1.11 0.21 -1.11
C THR A 301 -2.58 0.18 -1.56
N LYS A 302 -2.87 -0.41 -2.73
CA LYS A 302 -4.26 -0.56 -3.22
C LYS A 302 -5.05 -1.71 -2.57
N THR A 303 -4.49 -2.36 -1.55
CA THR A 303 -5.02 -3.63 -1.00
C THR A 303 -6.49 -3.50 -0.58
N THR A 304 -6.89 -2.41 0.07
CA THR A 304 -8.28 -2.19 0.55
C THR A 304 -9.33 -2.22 -0.56
N ILE A 305 -8.97 -1.78 -1.77
CA ILE A 305 -9.88 -1.80 -2.93
C ILE A 305 -9.90 -3.17 -3.57
N ILE A 306 -8.73 -3.77 -3.76
CA ILE A 306 -8.57 -5.04 -4.48
C ILE A 306 -9.36 -6.16 -3.79
N GLU A 307 -9.52 -6.08 -2.48
CA GLU A 307 -10.27 -7.08 -1.70
C GLU A 307 -11.77 -6.95 -1.77
N SER A 308 -12.28 -5.79 -2.16
CA SER A 308 -13.72 -5.64 -2.39
C SER A 308 -14.14 -6.44 -3.62
N TRP A 309 -15.35 -7.01 -3.60
CA TRP A 309 -15.90 -7.74 -4.76
C TRP A 309 -15.94 -6.87 -6.03
N LEU A 310 -16.22 -5.57 -5.86
CA LEU A 310 -16.18 -4.60 -6.95
C LEU A 310 -14.75 -4.41 -7.49
N GLY A 311 -13.74 -4.29 -6.61
CA GLY A 311 -12.34 -4.20 -7.02
C GLY A 311 -11.86 -5.42 -7.78
N LEU A 312 -12.22 -6.62 -7.34
CA LEU A 312 -11.90 -7.86 -8.06
C LEU A 312 -12.53 -7.89 -9.46
N SER A 313 -13.78 -7.43 -9.58
CA SER A 313 -14.49 -7.35 -10.86
C SER A 313 -13.81 -6.36 -11.81
N PHE A 314 -13.49 -5.16 -11.34
CA PHE A 314 -12.77 -4.15 -12.12
C PHE A 314 -11.39 -4.62 -12.58
N ARG A 315 -10.69 -5.37 -11.73
CA ARG A 315 -9.40 -5.98 -12.08
C ARG A 315 -9.52 -7.00 -13.21
N PHE A 316 -10.54 -7.87 -13.17
CA PHE A 316 -10.79 -8.81 -14.26
C PHE A 316 -11.08 -8.08 -15.58
N VAL A 317 -11.87 -7.00 -15.52
CA VAL A 317 -12.15 -6.14 -16.68
C VAL A 317 -10.88 -5.48 -17.21
N SER A 318 -10.05 -4.87 -16.35
CA SER A 318 -8.78 -4.23 -16.72
C SER A 318 -7.86 -5.20 -17.46
N ILE A 319 -7.61 -6.38 -16.88
CA ILE A 319 -6.72 -7.39 -17.44
C ILE A 319 -7.25 -7.90 -18.77
N SER A 320 -8.54 -8.24 -18.82
CA SER A 320 -9.18 -8.73 -20.05
C SER A 320 -9.10 -7.68 -21.15
N SER A 321 -9.25 -6.40 -20.81
CA SER A 321 -9.15 -5.28 -21.74
C SER A 321 -7.73 -5.14 -22.32
N VAL A 322 -6.69 -5.19 -21.48
CA VAL A 322 -5.29 -5.12 -21.94
C VAL A 322 -4.91 -6.33 -22.79
N VAL A 323 -5.32 -7.54 -22.39
CA VAL A 323 -5.07 -8.78 -23.15
C VAL A 323 -5.80 -8.73 -24.50
N ALA A 324 -7.06 -8.30 -24.52
CA ALA A 324 -7.81 -8.12 -25.76
C ALA A 324 -7.14 -7.08 -26.67
N ALA A 325 -6.66 -5.97 -26.12
CA ALA A 325 -5.92 -4.97 -26.89
C ALA A 325 -4.65 -5.55 -27.54
N LEU A 326 -3.90 -6.38 -26.81
CA LEU A 326 -2.74 -7.09 -27.34
C LEU A 326 -3.13 -8.04 -28.48
N VAL A 327 -4.19 -8.84 -28.29
CA VAL A 327 -4.67 -9.77 -29.31
C VAL A 327 -5.10 -9.04 -30.57
N VAL A 328 -5.90 -7.98 -30.44
CA VAL A 328 -6.34 -7.16 -31.59
C VAL A 328 -5.12 -6.54 -32.29
N PHE A 329 -4.17 -5.97 -31.54
CA PHE A 329 -2.96 -5.40 -32.13
C PHE A 329 -2.09 -6.43 -32.85
N ILE A 330 -2.07 -7.70 -32.43
CA ILE A 330 -1.35 -8.78 -33.13
C ILE A 330 -1.96 -9.04 -34.52
N TYR A 331 -3.28 -9.01 -34.65
CA TYR A 331 -3.97 -9.26 -35.93
C TYR A 331 -4.01 -8.04 -36.86
N GLU A 332 -3.86 -6.83 -36.33
CA GLU A 332 -3.81 -5.61 -37.15
C GLU A 332 -2.61 -5.60 -38.12
N GLN A 333 -2.83 -5.09 -39.33
CA GLN A 333 -1.80 -5.02 -40.35
C GLN A 333 -0.91 -3.79 -40.12
N LYS A 334 0.41 -4.00 -39.94
CA LYS A 334 1.38 -2.93 -39.64
C LYS A 334 2.04 -2.32 -40.89
N THR A 335 1.36 -2.32 -42.03
CA THR A 335 1.93 -1.80 -43.28
C THR A 335 2.04 -0.28 -43.22
N GLY A 336 3.25 0.25 -43.38
CA GLY A 336 3.51 1.68 -43.36
C GLY A 336 3.84 2.26 -41.97
N CYS A 337 3.89 1.43 -40.92
CA CYS A 337 4.39 1.84 -39.61
C CYS A 337 5.92 1.76 -39.54
N GLU A 338 6.53 2.71 -38.83
CA GLU A 338 7.95 2.69 -38.50
C GLU A 338 8.25 1.48 -37.59
N PRO A 339 9.23 0.63 -37.95
CA PRO A 339 9.44 -0.65 -37.29
C PRO A 339 9.86 -0.50 -35.82
N PHE A 340 10.48 0.62 -35.46
CA PHE A 340 10.84 0.91 -34.07
C PHE A 340 9.60 1.30 -33.25
N ASP A 341 8.73 2.17 -33.74
CA ASP A 341 7.44 2.51 -33.12
C ASP A 341 6.57 1.24 -32.89
N VAL A 342 6.56 0.29 -33.83
CA VAL A 342 5.89 -1.02 -33.64
C VAL A 342 6.50 -1.83 -32.49
N LYS A 343 7.84 -1.87 -32.37
CA LYS A 343 8.52 -2.54 -31.27
C LYS A 343 8.19 -1.92 -29.92
N VAL A 344 8.18 -0.58 -29.83
CA VAL A 344 7.80 0.15 -28.60
C VAL A 344 6.38 -0.24 -28.18
N THR A 345 5.47 -0.33 -29.13
CA THR A 345 4.07 -0.71 -28.87
C THR A 345 3.94 -2.12 -28.31
N TYR A 346 4.68 -3.09 -28.85
CA TYR A 346 4.72 -4.43 -28.28
C TYR A 346 5.32 -4.44 -26.87
N ILE A 347 6.39 -3.68 -26.62
CA ILE A 347 6.99 -3.56 -25.28
C ILE A 347 5.96 -3.02 -24.29
N LEU A 348 5.14 -2.04 -24.67
CA LEU A 348 4.08 -1.49 -23.82
C LEU A 348 2.98 -2.51 -23.54
N LEU A 349 2.51 -3.22 -24.56
CA LEU A 349 1.45 -4.23 -24.40
C LEU A 349 1.92 -5.41 -23.55
N TYR A 350 3.07 -6.01 -23.86
CA TYR A 350 3.64 -7.09 -23.05
C TYR A 350 3.98 -6.62 -21.64
N GLY A 351 4.52 -5.41 -21.50
CA GLY A 351 4.79 -4.78 -20.22
C GLY A 351 3.54 -4.61 -19.38
N ALA A 352 2.44 -4.10 -19.95
CA ALA A 352 1.16 -3.94 -19.25
C ALA A 352 0.58 -5.28 -18.80
N VAL A 353 0.57 -6.30 -19.66
CA VAL A 353 0.13 -7.66 -19.29
C VAL A 353 1.01 -8.24 -18.19
N ALA A 354 2.34 -8.11 -18.31
CA ALA A 354 3.27 -8.63 -17.30
C ALA A 354 3.08 -7.94 -15.94
N LEU A 355 2.90 -6.61 -15.91
CA LEU A 355 2.64 -5.85 -14.69
C LEU A 355 1.34 -6.28 -14.01
N GLU A 356 0.28 -6.55 -14.78
CA GLU A 356 -0.98 -7.06 -14.24
C GLU A 356 -0.82 -8.47 -13.62
N VAL A 357 -0.14 -9.37 -14.33
CA VAL A 357 0.14 -10.74 -13.85
C VAL A 357 0.99 -10.69 -12.58
N LEU A 358 2.05 -9.88 -12.56
CA LEU A 358 2.90 -9.67 -11.39
C LEU A 358 2.09 -9.13 -10.21
N SER A 359 1.19 -8.18 -10.47
CA SER A 359 0.35 -7.64 -9.41
C SER A 359 -0.62 -8.70 -8.85
N ILE A 360 -1.21 -9.57 -9.70
CA ILE A 360 -2.09 -10.65 -9.24
C ILE A 360 -1.29 -11.62 -8.36
N PHE A 361 -0.10 -11.98 -8.83
CA PHE A 361 0.81 -12.84 -8.08
C PHE A 361 1.13 -12.22 -6.71
N MET A 362 1.51 -10.94 -6.65
CA MET A 362 1.79 -10.25 -5.38
C MET A 362 0.57 -10.15 -4.46
N PHE A 363 -0.63 -9.97 -5.02
CA PHE A 363 -1.88 -9.97 -4.26
C PHE A 363 -2.14 -11.34 -3.63
N ILE A 364 -2.07 -12.44 -4.39
CA ILE A 364 -2.31 -13.80 -3.89
C ILE A 364 -1.39 -14.15 -2.70
N PHE A 365 -0.11 -13.73 -2.75
CA PHE A 365 0.89 -13.99 -1.70
C PHE A 365 0.99 -12.90 -0.63
N SER A 366 0.04 -11.96 -0.61
CA SER A 366 -0.06 -10.88 0.38
C SER A 366 -0.50 -11.41 1.75
N ASP A 367 0.01 -10.82 2.83
CA ASP A 367 -0.42 -11.18 4.19
C ASP A 367 -1.91 -10.85 4.43
N HIS A 368 -2.46 -9.82 3.79
CA HIS A 368 -3.88 -9.50 3.90
C HIS A 368 -4.80 -10.57 3.27
N SER A 369 -4.40 -11.11 2.10
CA SER A 369 -5.12 -12.22 1.47
C SER A 369 -5.06 -13.49 2.32
N PHE A 370 -3.92 -13.76 2.97
CA PHE A 370 -3.82 -14.85 3.95
C PHE A 370 -4.70 -14.62 5.17
N ALA A 371 -4.75 -13.39 5.70
CA ALA A 371 -5.62 -13.05 6.81
C ALA A 371 -7.09 -13.33 6.50
N LEU A 372 -7.57 -12.88 5.34
CA LEU A 372 -8.94 -13.11 4.87
C LEU A 372 -9.27 -14.60 4.69
N ILE A 373 -8.34 -15.38 4.14
CA ILE A 373 -8.51 -16.83 3.99
C ILE A 373 -8.57 -17.51 5.37
N CYS A 374 -7.77 -17.06 6.34
CA CYS A 374 -7.71 -17.65 7.69
C CYS A 374 -8.93 -17.32 8.57
N THR A 375 -9.61 -16.21 8.30
CA THR A 375 -10.83 -15.81 9.02
C THR A 375 -12.09 -16.42 8.41
N ARG A 376 -12.07 -16.77 7.12
CA ARG A 376 -13.24 -17.37 6.46
C ARG A 376 -13.46 -18.83 6.91
N THR A 377 -14.69 -19.14 7.27
CA THR A 377 -15.12 -20.51 7.64
C THR A 377 -15.55 -21.28 6.40
N GLY A 378 -14.81 -22.33 6.04
CA GLY A 378 -15.17 -23.19 4.91
C GLY A 378 -14.08 -24.19 4.50
N MET A 379 -14.48 -25.32 3.90
CA MET A 379 -13.56 -26.38 3.49
C MET A 379 -12.51 -25.90 2.47
N LEU A 380 -12.93 -25.04 1.53
CA LEU A 380 -12.07 -24.46 0.51
C LEU A 380 -11.02 -23.51 1.13
N ALA A 381 -11.44 -22.68 2.09
CA ALA A 381 -10.56 -21.81 2.85
C ALA A 381 -9.53 -22.61 3.65
N PHE A 382 -9.94 -23.71 4.29
CA PHE A 382 -9.04 -24.59 5.04
C PHE A 382 -8.00 -25.26 4.14
N LYS A 383 -8.40 -25.77 2.96
CA LYS A 383 -7.46 -26.34 1.98
C LYS A 383 -6.45 -25.31 1.49
N LEU A 384 -6.92 -24.10 1.13
CA LEU A 384 -6.04 -23.01 0.72
C LEU A 384 -5.08 -22.60 1.84
N ALA A 385 -5.57 -22.43 3.07
CA ALA A 385 -4.73 -22.10 4.22
C ALA A 385 -3.63 -23.15 4.46
N THR A 386 -3.95 -24.44 4.26
CA THR A 386 -2.98 -25.54 4.40
C THR A 386 -1.93 -25.49 3.29
N ILE A 387 -2.35 -25.30 2.03
CA ILE A 387 -1.45 -25.15 0.89
C ILE A 387 -0.51 -23.97 1.09
N PHE A 388 -1.03 -22.82 1.53
CA PHE A 388 -0.25 -21.61 1.73
C PHE A 388 0.55 -21.56 3.03
N SER A 389 0.37 -22.53 3.94
CA SER A 389 1.12 -22.58 5.20
C SER A 389 2.64 -22.59 4.97
N TRP A 390 3.11 -23.23 3.89
CA TRP A 390 4.52 -23.23 3.53
C TRP A 390 5.07 -21.82 3.26
N VAL A 391 4.27 -20.92 2.68
CA VAL A 391 4.64 -19.52 2.43
C VAL A 391 4.81 -18.78 3.75
N LEU A 392 3.91 -19.04 4.72
CA LEU A 392 4.02 -18.46 6.05
C LEU A 392 5.26 -18.97 6.79
N MET A 393 5.61 -20.25 6.60
CA MET A 393 6.83 -20.83 7.15
C MET A 393 8.10 -20.14 6.62
N LEU A 394 8.12 -19.73 5.35
CA LEU A 394 9.24 -18.95 4.79
C LEU A 394 9.39 -17.57 5.44
N LYS A 395 8.30 -17.01 5.98
CA LYS A 395 8.28 -15.72 6.69
C LYS A 395 8.59 -15.84 8.20
N ARG A 396 8.82 -17.06 8.70
CA ARG A 396 9.17 -17.27 10.12
C ARG A 396 10.58 -16.75 10.40
N PRO A 397 10.77 -16.01 11.49
CA PRO A 397 12.10 -15.55 11.84
C PRO A 397 12.92 -16.69 12.44
N LYS A 398 14.20 -16.74 12.11
CA LYS A 398 15.12 -17.78 12.60
C LYS A 398 16.23 -17.11 13.39
N TRP A 399 16.58 -17.69 14.53
CA TRP A 399 17.74 -17.25 15.29
C TRP A 399 19.02 -17.67 14.58
N THR A 400 19.90 -16.71 14.35
CA THR A 400 21.22 -16.90 13.77
C THR A 400 22.27 -16.31 14.69
N ASP A 401 23.41 -16.98 14.84
CA ASP A 401 24.53 -16.47 15.60
C ASP A 401 25.31 -15.47 14.73
N HIS A 402 25.48 -14.23 15.22
CA HIS A 402 26.21 -13.18 14.51
C HIS A 402 27.54 -12.87 15.22
N GLU A 403 28.61 -12.86 14.44
CA GLU A 403 29.92 -12.37 14.87
C GLU A 403 30.09 -10.92 14.40
N VAL A 404 30.20 -9.99 15.34
CA VAL A 404 30.45 -8.57 15.04
C VAL A 404 31.92 -8.24 15.24
N ASN A 405 32.45 -7.23 14.55
CA ASN A 405 33.70 -6.56 14.92
C ASN A 405 33.50 -5.83 16.25
N LYS A 406 33.94 -6.46 17.35
CA LYS A 406 33.57 -6.07 18.72
C LYS A 406 34.53 -5.02 19.28
N PRO A 407 34.04 -4.06 20.08
CA PRO A 407 34.89 -3.33 21.01
C PRO A 407 35.44 -4.29 22.08
N GLU A 408 36.63 -4.02 22.63
CA GLU A 408 37.37 -4.95 23.50
C GLU A 408 36.56 -5.51 24.69
N TRP A 409 35.66 -4.71 25.28
CA TRP A 409 34.79 -5.11 26.40
C TRP A 409 33.70 -6.14 26.03
N PHE A 410 33.48 -6.38 24.74
CA PHE A 410 32.50 -7.33 24.21
C PHE A 410 33.16 -8.55 23.54
N ASN A 411 34.50 -8.67 23.60
CA ASN A 411 35.21 -9.86 23.17
C ASN A 411 34.71 -11.11 23.93
N ASN A 412 34.66 -12.26 23.24
CA ASN A 412 34.10 -13.54 23.69
C ASN A 412 32.58 -13.70 23.88
N LYS A 413 31.74 -12.69 23.59
CA LYS A 413 30.27 -12.87 23.62
C LYS A 413 29.70 -13.02 22.21
N SER A 414 29.02 -14.13 21.92
CA SER A 414 28.12 -14.22 20.77
C SER A 414 26.76 -13.63 21.16
N TYR A 415 26.04 -13.09 20.18
CA TYR A 415 24.65 -12.72 20.38
C TYR A 415 23.84 -13.29 19.21
N LYS A 416 22.60 -13.65 19.51
CA LYS A 416 21.67 -14.20 18.54
C LYS A 416 20.85 -13.07 17.95
N VAL A 417 20.69 -13.10 16.63
CA VAL A 417 19.85 -12.16 15.89
C VAL A 417 18.75 -12.95 15.19
N LEU A 418 17.53 -12.42 15.25
CA LEU A 418 16.44 -12.90 14.41
C LEU A 418 16.70 -12.41 12.99
N GLU A 419 16.96 -13.34 12.09
CA GLU A 419 17.23 -13.04 10.69
C GLU A 419 16.32 -13.85 9.76
N ARG A 420 15.87 -13.20 8.68
CA ARG A 420 15.21 -13.86 7.53
C ARG A 420 15.91 -13.51 6.23
N PHE A 421 15.65 -14.28 5.18
CA PHE A 421 16.02 -13.82 3.85
C PHE A 421 15.22 -12.56 3.48
N VAL A 422 15.88 -11.55 2.89
CA VAL A 422 15.30 -10.21 2.68
C VAL A 422 13.98 -10.24 1.90
N LEU A 423 13.79 -11.17 0.96
CA LEU A 423 12.52 -11.29 0.22
C LEU A 423 11.34 -11.77 1.09
N PHE A 424 11.61 -12.54 2.15
CA PHE A 424 10.58 -13.09 3.05
C PHE A 424 10.42 -12.29 4.35
N ARG A 425 11.26 -11.28 4.59
CA ARG A 425 11.07 -10.32 5.69
C ARG A 425 9.77 -9.54 5.50
N ARG A 426 9.06 -9.29 6.61
CA ARG A 426 7.95 -8.32 6.66
C ARG A 426 8.46 -6.91 6.89
N TRP A 427 9.42 -6.80 7.81
CA TRP A 427 10.06 -5.57 8.25
C TRP A 427 11.58 -5.71 8.20
N SER A 428 12.32 -4.60 8.34
CA SER A 428 13.78 -4.56 8.25
C SER A 428 14.52 -5.37 9.32
N GLU A 429 13.81 -5.89 10.33
CA GLU A 429 14.35 -6.57 11.52
C GLU A 429 15.26 -5.67 12.36
N THR A 430 15.18 -4.36 12.11
CA THR A 430 15.92 -3.34 12.85
C THR A 430 14.95 -2.29 13.33
N ILE A 431 15.10 -1.87 14.59
CA ILE A 431 14.35 -0.76 15.18
C ILE A 431 15.35 0.36 15.41
N SER A 432 15.05 1.55 14.91
CA SER A 432 15.84 2.74 15.20
C SER A 432 15.59 3.15 16.66
N GLY A 433 16.62 3.09 17.50
CA GLY A 433 16.57 3.64 18.84
C GLY A 433 16.68 5.16 18.78
N PHE A 434 15.69 5.87 19.32
CA PHE A 434 15.82 7.30 19.58
C PHE A 434 16.39 7.50 20.99
N ASN A 435 17.64 7.96 21.07
CA ASN A 435 18.25 8.26 22.36
C ASN A 435 17.88 9.69 22.78
N LEU A 436 16.81 9.81 23.57
CA LEU A 436 16.32 11.09 24.10
C LEU A 436 17.41 11.84 24.89
N MET A 437 18.23 11.13 25.67
CA MET A 437 19.33 11.73 26.42
C MET A 437 20.38 12.32 25.48
N SER A 438 20.77 11.57 24.44
CA SER A 438 21.70 12.07 23.42
C SER A 438 21.11 13.28 22.69
N TYR A 439 19.83 13.24 22.31
CA TYR A 439 19.14 14.36 21.67
C TYR A 439 19.15 15.60 22.56
N CYS A 440 18.76 15.48 23.84
CA CYS A 440 18.72 16.58 24.79
C CYS A 440 20.13 17.15 25.09
N LEU A 441 21.13 16.28 25.24
CA LEU A 441 22.52 16.69 25.54
C LEU A 441 23.26 17.28 24.34
N HIS A 442 22.95 16.82 23.12
CA HIS A 442 23.56 17.29 21.87
C HIS A 442 22.69 18.31 21.13
N LYS A 443 21.60 18.80 21.76
CA LYS A 443 20.84 19.98 21.32
C LYS A 443 21.67 21.26 21.52
N LYS A 444 22.93 21.28 21.10
CA LYS A 444 23.77 22.48 21.04
C LYS A 444 23.35 23.31 19.83
N LYS A 445 22.72 24.46 20.11
CA LYS A 445 22.70 25.72 19.35
C LYS A 445 22.87 25.58 17.82
N LYS A 446 21.79 25.25 17.12
CA LYS A 446 21.53 25.77 15.77
C LYS A 446 20.27 26.62 15.82
N TRP A 447 20.47 27.88 16.20
CA TRP A 447 19.51 28.98 16.12
C TRP A 447 20.15 30.19 15.42
N LEU A 448 21.13 29.93 14.55
CA LEU A 448 21.63 30.86 13.56
C LEU A 448 21.85 30.05 12.29
N ASP A 449 20.79 30.00 11.47
CA ASP A 449 20.83 30.15 10.02
C ASP A 449 19.40 30.52 9.57
#